data_AF-A0A6G1R820-F1
#
_entry.id   AF-A0A6G1R820-F1
#
_cell.length_a   1.000
_cell.length_b   1.000
_cell.length_c   1.000
_cell.angle_alpha   90.00
_cell.angle_beta   90.00
_cell.angle_gamma   90.00
#
_symmetry.space_group_name_H-M   'P 1'
#
loop_
_entity.id
_entity.type
_entity.pdbx_description
1 polymer ?
#
loop_
_entity_poly.entity_id
_entity_poly.type
_entity_poly.pdbx_seq_one_letter_code
_entity_poly.pdbx_strand_id
1 'polypeptide(L)'
;PLGWRSLWIGYSFLMHTAAGAEGGGQSLVSPGSCLEDFRATPFIECNGARGTCHYFANKYSFWLTTVEQSQQFVSAPPSETLKAGQLRTRVSRCQVCMKNL
;
A
#
# COMPACT_ATOMS: atom_id res chain seq x y z
N PRO A 1 7.00 8.66 -16.98
CA PRO A 1 7.08 10.05 -17.51
C PRO A 1 7.77 10.08 -18.89
N LEU A 2 7.63 11.16 -19.66
CA LEU A 2 8.37 11.32 -20.92
C LEU A 2 9.88 11.27 -20.64
N GLY A 3 10.63 10.49 -21.41
CA GLY A 3 12.08 10.28 -21.19
C GLY A 3 12.43 9.31 -20.05
N TRP A 4 11.48 8.50 -19.58
CA TRP A 4 11.71 7.47 -18.55
C TRP A 4 11.23 6.10 -19.06
N ARG A 5 11.95 5.04 -18.69
CA ARG A 5 11.54 3.65 -18.93
C ARG A 5 10.87 3.03 -17.70
N SER A 6 9.91 2.15 -17.95
CA SER A 6 9.27 1.34 -16.90
C SER A 6 10.26 0.32 -16.34
N LEU A 7 10.22 0.11 -15.03
CA LEU A 7 10.88 -1.01 -14.37
C LEU A 7 9.83 -2.07 -13.98
N TRP A 8 8.81 -1.68 -13.22
CA TRP A 8 7.68 -2.55 -12.84
C TRP A 8 6.41 -1.75 -12.56
N ILE A 9 5.29 -2.46 -12.49
CA ILE A 9 3.99 -1.93 -12.06
C ILE A 9 3.59 -2.58 -10.73
N GLY A 10 2.77 -1.89 -9.95
CA GLY A 10 2.38 -2.39 -8.64
C GLY A 10 1.17 -1.71 -8.05
N TYR A 11 1.06 -1.78 -6.73
CA TYR A 11 0.03 -1.19 -5.89
C TYR A 11 0.64 -0.19 -4.93
N SER A 12 -0.04 0.94 -4.75
CA SER A 12 0.44 2.10 -4.00
C SER A 12 0.38 1.87 -2.48
N PHE A 13 1.47 1.40 -1.89
CA PHE A 13 1.62 1.15 -0.45
C PHE A 13 2.11 2.40 0.27
N LEU A 14 1.38 2.82 1.31
CA LEU A 14 1.69 4.04 2.05
C LEU A 14 2.40 3.73 3.37
N MET A 15 1.77 2.91 4.22
CA MET A 15 2.25 2.65 5.57
C MET A 15 1.65 1.37 6.15
N HIS A 16 2.15 0.99 7.31
CA HIS A 16 1.64 -0.13 8.10
C HIS A 16 1.72 0.18 9.59
N THR A 17 0.90 -0.50 10.39
CA THR A 17 0.96 -0.48 11.85
C THR A 17 0.82 -1.90 12.41
N ALA A 18 1.40 -2.13 13.59
CA ALA A 18 1.50 -3.45 14.23
C ALA A 18 1.40 -3.32 15.76
N ALA A 19 2.21 -4.08 16.50
CA ALA A 19 2.28 -4.01 17.97
C ALA A 19 2.34 -2.56 18.49
N GLY A 20 1.49 -2.24 19.47
CA GLY A 20 1.43 -0.90 20.08
C GLY A 20 0.90 0.21 19.17
N ALA A 21 0.31 -0.11 18.01
CA ALA A 21 0.01 0.83 16.93
C ALA A 21 1.24 1.54 16.35
N GLU A 22 2.43 1.04 16.67
CA GLU A 22 3.69 1.48 16.07
C GLU A 22 3.80 0.94 14.65
N GLY A 23 4.58 1.62 13.82
CA GLY A 23 4.68 1.28 12.41
C GLY A 23 5.64 2.15 11.64
N GLY A 24 5.57 2.02 10.32
CA GLY A 24 6.42 2.75 9.40
C GLY A 24 5.72 3.04 8.08
N GLY A 25 6.30 3.97 7.33
CA GLY A 25 5.76 4.43 6.05
C GLY A 25 6.79 4.40 4.93
N GLN A 26 6.31 4.62 3.72
CA GLN A 26 7.11 4.81 2.53
C GLN A 26 6.90 6.23 1.99
N SER A 27 7.96 6.83 1.46
CA SER A 27 7.81 8.02 0.64
C SER A 27 7.11 7.67 -0.67
N LEU A 28 6.06 8.41 -1.06
CA LEU A 28 5.28 8.13 -2.28
C LEU A 28 6.07 8.32 -3.59
N VAL A 29 7.25 8.93 -3.52
CA VAL A 29 8.17 9.05 -4.67
C VAL A 29 9.25 7.96 -4.67
N SER A 30 9.31 7.13 -3.63
CA SER A 30 10.25 6.01 -3.52
C SER A 30 9.71 4.77 -4.24
N PRO A 31 10.56 3.96 -4.90
CA PRO A 31 10.15 2.65 -5.40
C PRO A 31 9.51 1.75 -4.33
N GLY A 32 9.87 1.94 -3.05
CA GLY A 32 9.32 1.17 -1.92
C GLY A 32 7.82 1.37 -1.68
N SER A 33 7.22 2.47 -2.16
CA SER A 33 5.77 2.68 -2.09
C SER A 33 5.01 1.95 -3.21
N CYS A 34 5.69 1.16 -4.06
CA CYS A 34 5.08 0.48 -5.21
C CYS A 34 5.33 -1.03 -5.20
N LEU A 35 4.55 -1.76 -4.40
CA LEU A 35 4.67 -3.21 -4.26
C LEU A 35 4.04 -3.92 -5.46
N GLU A 36 4.78 -4.82 -6.10
CA GLU A 36 4.33 -5.57 -7.29
C GLU A 36 3.09 -6.43 -6.99
N ASP A 37 3.07 -7.06 -5.82
CA ASP A 37 1.97 -7.91 -5.36
C ASP A 37 1.16 -7.24 -4.23
N PHE A 38 -0.14 -7.09 -4.45
CA PHE A 38 -1.05 -6.71 -3.39
C PHE A 38 -1.26 -7.86 -2.38
N ARG A 39 -1.08 -7.56 -1.09
CA ARG A 39 -1.44 -8.42 0.04
C ARG A 39 -2.11 -7.57 1.11
N ALA A 40 -3.25 -8.00 1.65
CA ALA A 40 -3.92 -7.29 2.75
C ALA A 40 -3.03 -7.18 4.01
N THR A 41 -2.08 -8.11 4.18
CA THR A 41 -1.10 -8.10 5.27
C THR A 41 0.29 -8.42 4.70
N PRO A 42 1.03 -7.43 4.16
CA PRO A 42 2.26 -7.67 3.41
C PRO A 42 3.50 -7.92 4.27
N PHE A 43 3.36 -8.03 5.60
CA PHE A 43 4.48 -8.14 6.53
C PHE A 43 4.18 -9.11 7.69
N ILE A 44 5.23 -9.67 8.28
CA ILE A 44 5.19 -10.53 9.47
C ILE A 44 5.85 -9.80 10.65
N GLU A 45 5.45 -10.13 11.87
CA GLU A 45 5.99 -9.51 13.10
C GLU A 45 6.73 -10.60 13.85
N CYS A 46 7.94 -10.28 14.29
CA CYS A 46 8.83 -11.23 14.95
C CYS A 46 9.27 -10.67 16.31
N ASN A 47 9.32 -11.55 17.32
CA ASN A 47 9.87 -11.24 18.63
C ASN A 47 11.29 -11.81 18.72
N GLY A 48 12.29 -10.92 18.72
CA GLY A 48 13.70 -11.32 18.72
C GLY A 48 14.12 -12.13 19.95
N ALA A 49 13.60 -11.80 21.14
CA ALA A 49 13.97 -12.51 22.38
C ALA A 49 13.42 -13.94 22.43
N ARG A 50 12.30 -14.22 21.73
CA ARG A 50 11.66 -15.54 21.69
C ARG A 50 11.92 -16.32 20.41
N GLY A 51 12.47 -15.68 19.37
CA GLY A 51 12.70 -16.29 18.07
C GLY A 51 11.42 -16.68 17.32
N THR A 52 10.28 -16.07 17.65
CA THR A 52 8.98 -16.40 17.05
C THR A 52 8.48 -15.31 16.11
N CYS A 53 7.74 -15.70 15.07
CA CYS A 53 7.12 -14.78 14.11
C CYS A 53 5.67 -15.18 13.86
N HIS A 54 4.75 -14.21 13.88
CA HIS A 54 3.31 -14.48 13.76
C HIS A 54 2.58 -13.40 12.96
N TYR A 55 1.43 -13.75 12.39
CA TYR A 55 0.43 -12.79 11.89
C TYR A 55 -0.59 -12.51 12.98
N PHE A 56 -0.52 -11.33 13.58
CA PHE A 56 -1.48 -10.86 14.56
C PHE A 56 -2.63 -10.10 13.89
N ALA A 57 -3.81 -10.13 14.50
CA ALA A 57 -5.03 -9.51 13.95
C ALA A 57 -5.01 -7.97 13.97
N ASN A 58 -4.17 -7.37 14.82
CA ASN A 58 -4.02 -5.91 14.95
C ASN A 58 -3.09 -5.30 13.88
N LYS A 59 -2.66 -6.08 12.88
CA LYS A 59 -1.82 -5.59 11.79
C LYS A 59 -2.66 -4.93 10.71
N TYR A 60 -2.35 -3.67 10.43
CA TYR A 60 -2.99 -2.93 9.36
C TYR A 60 -1.98 -2.54 8.29
N SER A 61 -2.42 -2.61 7.04
CA SER A 61 -1.71 -2.07 5.89
C SER A 61 -2.56 -0.99 5.23
N PHE A 62 -1.93 0.12 4.87
CA PHE A 62 -2.58 1.29 4.32
C PHE A 62 -2.10 1.49 2.89
N TRP A 63 -3.07 1.63 1.99
CA TRP A 63 -2.86 1.75 0.56
C TRP A 63 -3.55 3.00 0.07
N LEU A 64 -3.01 3.67 -0.95
CA LEU A 64 -3.73 4.78 -1.57
C LEU A 64 -5.01 4.25 -2.25
N THR A 65 -6.11 4.96 -2.08
CA THR A 65 -7.40 4.61 -2.70
C THR A 65 -7.53 5.21 -4.10
N THR A 66 -8.39 4.62 -4.93
CA THR A 66 -8.83 5.22 -6.20
C THR A 66 -9.84 6.34 -5.93
N VAL A 67 -9.63 7.53 -6.48
CA VAL A 67 -10.57 8.66 -6.39
C VAL A 67 -10.91 9.13 -7.80
N GLU A 68 -12.19 9.13 -8.13
CA GLU A 68 -12.67 9.69 -9.39
C GLU A 68 -12.58 11.22 -9.37
N GLN A 69 -12.29 11.83 -10.53
CA GLN A 69 -12.08 13.28 -10.63
C GLN A 69 -13.29 14.09 -10.13
N SER A 70 -14.50 13.61 -10.37
CA SER A 70 -15.76 14.23 -9.90
C SER A 70 -15.97 14.10 -8.38
N GLN A 71 -15.27 13.18 -7.72
CA GLN A 71 -15.42 12.86 -6.30
C GLN A 71 -14.33 13.49 -5.42
N GLN A 72 -13.42 14.30 -5.97
CA GLN A 72 -12.29 14.87 -5.20
C GLN A 72 -12.71 15.90 -4.14
N PHE A 73 -13.83 16.60 -4.37
CA PHE A 73 -14.28 17.72 -3.53
C PHE A 73 -15.71 17.55 -3.02
N VAL A 74 -16.19 16.31 -2.96
CA VAL A 74 -17.47 16.00 -2.32
C VAL A 74 -17.35 16.19 -0.80
N SER A 75 -18.47 16.45 -0.13
CA SER A 75 -18.49 16.76 1.31
C SER A 75 -17.93 15.65 2.20
N ALA A 76 -18.08 14.39 1.78
CA ALA A 76 -17.46 13.24 2.42
C ALA A 76 -17.28 12.09 1.41
N PRO A 77 -16.15 11.36 1.46
CA PRO A 77 -16.00 10.14 0.68
C PRO A 77 -16.98 9.06 1.17
N PRO A 78 -17.55 8.24 0.27
CA PRO A 78 -18.40 7.12 0.66
C PRO A 78 -17.60 6.09 1.47
N SER A 79 -18.16 5.63 2.58
CA SER A 79 -17.56 4.56 3.39
C SER A 79 -17.90 3.20 2.81
N GLU A 80 -16.89 2.37 2.58
CA GLU A 80 -17.04 1.04 2.00
C GLU A 80 -16.22 0.01 2.80
N THR A 81 -16.79 -1.17 3.03
CA THR A 81 -16.06 -2.33 3.57
C THR A 81 -15.92 -3.38 2.48
N LEU A 82 -14.70 -3.57 2.00
CA LEU A 82 -14.41 -4.52 0.93
C LEU A 82 -14.05 -5.89 1.51
N LYS A 83 -14.51 -6.94 0.84
CA LYS A 83 -14.18 -8.33 1.18
C LYS A 83 -13.26 -8.95 0.13
N ALA A 84 -12.82 -10.18 0.39
CA ALA A 84 -12.04 -10.96 -0.56
C ALA A 84 -12.69 -10.97 -1.96
N GLY A 85 -11.87 -10.86 -3.00
CA GLY A 85 -12.31 -10.73 -4.40
C GLY A 85 -12.50 -9.27 -4.86
N GLN A 86 -12.77 -8.33 -3.96
CA GLN A 86 -13.01 -6.92 -4.31
C GLN A 86 -11.89 -5.98 -3.84
N LEU A 87 -10.99 -6.43 -2.97
CA LEU A 87 -9.97 -5.56 -2.35
C LEU A 87 -9.17 -4.73 -3.37
N ARG A 88 -8.84 -5.30 -4.53
CA ARG A 88 -8.01 -4.63 -5.55
C ARG A 88 -8.73 -3.52 -6.31
N THR A 89 -10.07 -3.46 -6.28
CA THR A 89 -10.85 -2.50 -7.09
C THR A 89 -10.70 -1.06 -6.61
N ARG A 90 -10.46 -0.87 -5.30
CA ARG A 90 -10.26 0.45 -4.69
C ARG A 90 -8.80 0.77 -4.39
N VAL A 91 -7.84 -0.12 -4.71
CA VAL A 91 -6.42 0.12 -4.44
C VAL A 91 -5.75 0.78 -5.64
N SER A 92 -5.16 1.94 -5.41
CA SER A 92 -4.41 2.70 -6.40
C SER A 92 -3.23 1.90 -6.97
N ARG A 93 -2.95 2.14 -8.25
CA ARG A 93 -1.83 1.54 -9.00
C ARG A 93 -0.67 2.51 -9.08
N CYS A 94 0.52 1.96 -9.26
CA CYS A 94 1.75 2.72 -9.41
C CYS A 94 2.66 2.06 -10.45
N GLN A 95 3.65 2.81 -10.92
CA GLN A 95 4.69 2.32 -11.81
C GLN A 95 6.03 2.91 -11.40
N VAL A 96 7.02 2.06 -11.16
CA VAL A 96 8.38 2.50 -10.90
C VAL A 96 9.09 2.71 -12.23
N CYS A 97 9.74 3.86 -12.35
CA CYS A 97 10.37 4.32 -13.58
C CYS A 97 11.83 4.71 -13.33
N MET A 98 12.66 4.61 -14.37
CA MET A 98 14.03 5.14 -14.37
C MET A 98 14.23 6.06 -15.57
N LYS A 99 14.94 7.19 -15.36
CA LYS A 99 15.24 8.14 -16.43
C LYS A 99 16.10 7.46 -17.50
N ASN A 100 15.76 7.66 -18.77
CA ASN A 100 16.63 7.25 -19.87
C ASN A 100 17.89 8.13 -19.85
N LEU A 101 19.05 7.52 -20.08
CA LEU A 101 20.31 8.23 -20.25
C LEU A 101 20.33 8.92 -21.62
#